data_AF-A0A220VEJ9-F1
#
_entry.id   AF-A0A220VEJ9-F1
#
_cell.length_a   1.000
_cell.length_b   1.000
_cell.length_c   1.000
_cell.angle_alpha   90.00
_cell.angle_beta   90.00
_cell.angle_gamma   90.00
#
_symmetry.space_group_name_H-M   'P 1'
#
loop_
_entity.id
_entity.type
_entity.pdbx_description
1 polymer ?
#
loop_
_entity_poly.entity_id
_entity_poly.type
_entity_poly.pdbx_seq_one_letter_code
_entity_poly.pdbx_strand_id
1 'polypeptide(L)'
;MFNNLKMLPPDPVFGLSEQFAKDERSDKVNLTIGIYKNNDGVTPIFEAVHKAEELLLKDERSKSYLSIEGDPLYRKLSQQLIFGKNSNLVLNKKVQSIQTPGGTGAIKVFSDFMFERFPSSTIWISNPTWGNHLSIFKILD
;
A
#
# COMPACT_ATOMS: atom_id res chain seq x y z
N MET A 1 22.08 -26.90 1.61
CA MET A 1 20.81 -26.23 1.96
C MET A 1 20.21 -25.48 0.75
N PHE A 2 21.00 -24.70 0.00
CA PHE A 2 20.48 -23.85 -1.09
C PHE A 2 20.53 -24.44 -2.51
N ASN A 3 21.01 -25.68 -2.67
CA ASN A 3 21.27 -26.29 -4.00
C ASN A 3 20.02 -26.42 -4.89
N ASN A 4 18.81 -26.32 -4.32
CA ASN A 4 17.54 -26.46 -5.05
C ASN A 4 16.75 -25.14 -5.12
N LEU A 5 17.36 -24.01 -4.74
CA LEU A 5 16.70 -22.71 -4.89
C LEU A 5 16.63 -22.35 -6.38
N LYS A 6 15.41 -22.17 -6.89
CA LYS A 6 15.18 -21.58 -8.21
C LYS A 6 15.12 -20.07 -8.08
N MET A 7 15.87 -19.37 -8.93
CA MET A 7 15.76 -17.93 -9.06
C MET A 7 14.37 -17.60 -9.63
N LEU A 8 13.65 -16.73 -8.95
CA LEU A 8 12.38 -16.21 -9.46
C LEU A 8 12.65 -15.28 -10.65
N PRO A 9 11.73 -15.20 -11.63
CA PRO A 9 11.85 -14.23 -12.70
C PRO A 9 11.91 -12.81 -12.11
N PRO A 10 12.76 -11.93 -12.67
CA PRO A 10 12.82 -10.54 -12.23
C PRO A 10 11.49 -9.85 -12.52
N ASP A 11 11.09 -8.94 -11.63
CA ASP A 11 9.92 -8.09 -11.89
C ASP A 11 10.21 -7.18 -13.09
N PRO A 12 9.36 -7.19 -14.12
CA PRO A 12 9.60 -6.42 -15.35
C PRO A 12 9.70 -4.91 -15.10
N VAL A 13 9.07 -4.37 -14.06
CA VAL A 13 9.14 -2.94 -13.69
C VAL A 13 10.50 -2.58 -13.11
N PHE A 14 11.08 -3.46 -12.28
CA PHE A 14 12.41 -3.21 -11.69
C PHE A 14 13.52 -3.31 -12.74
N GLY A 15 13.42 -4.24 -13.70
CA GLY A 15 14.38 -4.34 -14.81
C GLY A 15 14.45 -3.07 -15.66
N LEU A 16 13.30 -2.46 -15.97
CA LEU A 16 13.26 -1.18 -16.70
C LEU A 16 13.85 -0.02 -15.91
N SER A 17 13.67 -0.01 -14.59
CA SER A 17 14.22 1.03 -13.72
C SER A 17 15.75 0.98 -13.69
N GLU A 18 16.34 -0.22 -13.69
CA GLU A 18 17.79 -0.41 -13.78
C GLU A 18 18.34 0.06 -15.13
N GLN A 19 17.68 -0.29 -16.23
CA GLN A 19 18.06 0.17 -17.57
C GLN A 19 17.98 1.70 -17.66
N PHE A 20 16.90 2.29 -17.15
CA PHE A 20 16.76 3.75 -17.08
C PHE A 20 17.87 4.40 -16.27
N ALA A 21 18.30 3.78 -15.16
CA ALA A 21 19.39 4.31 -14.34
C ALA A 21 20.74 4.30 -15.09
N LYS A 22 21.02 3.25 -15.87
CA LYS A 22 22.26 3.09 -16.67
C LYS A 22 22.31 3.93 -17.94
N ASP A 23 21.19 4.45 -18.40
CA ASP A 23 21.12 5.29 -19.60
C ASP A 23 21.77 6.66 -19.37
N GLU A 24 22.81 7.02 -20.13
CA GLU A 24 23.56 8.27 -19.94
C GLU A 24 22.91 9.48 -20.63
N ARG A 25 21.85 9.29 -21.42
CA ARG A 25 21.16 10.39 -22.11
C ARG A 25 20.56 11.38 -21.10
N SER A 26 20.81 12.66 -21.32
CA SER A 26 20.34 13.74 -20.43
C SER A 26 18.85 14.06 -20.60
N ASP A 27 18.25 13.68 -21.72
CA ASP A 27 16.86 13.92 -22.10
C ASP A 27 15.95 12.69 -21.88
N LYS A 28 16.43 11.66 -21.18
CA LYS A 28 15.66 10.46 -20.86
C LYS A 28 14.47 10.76 -19.94
N VAL A 29 13.34 10.12 -20.21
CA VAL A 29 12.11 10.25 -19.41
C VAL A 29 11.71 8.89 -18.83
N ASN A 30 11.45 8.84 -17.52
CA ASN A 30 11.00 7.62 -16.84
C ASN A 30 9.48 7.64 -16.64
N LEU A 31 8.77 6.74 -17.31
CA LEU A 31 7.33 6.54 -17.18
C LEU A 31 6.96 5.15 -16.64
N THR A 32 7.91 4.42 -16.03
CA THR A 32 7.75 3.01 -15.66
C THR A 32 7.15 2.83 -14.28
N ILE A 33 7.52 3.70 -13.33
CA ILE A 33 7.06 3.64 -11.94
C ILE A 33 5.91 4.63 -11.75
N GLY A 34 4.75 4.11 -11.33
CA GLY A 34 3.55 4.90 -11.01
C GLY A 34 3.65 5.66 -9.68
N ILE A 35 4.62 6.55 -9.54
CA ILE A 35 4.76 7.47 -8.40
C ILE A 35 4.60 8.90 -8.90
N TYR A 36 3.89 9.72 -8.12
CA TYR A 36 3.75 11.14 -8.42
C TYR A 36 5.11 11.85 -8.43
N LYS A 37 5.35 12.61 -9.48
CA LYS A 37 6.54 13.43 -9.71
C LYS A 37 6.07 14.87 -9.93
N ASN A 38 6.76 15.84 -9.32
CA ASN A 38 6.51 17.25 -9.62
C ASN A 38 7.18 17.65 -10.96
N ASN A 39 7.12 18.94 -11.30
CA ASN A 39 7.71 19.48 -12.54
C ASN A 39 9.24 19.32 -12.61
N ASP A 40 9.92 19.13 -11.48
CA ASP A 40 11.36 18.91 -11.40
C ASP A 40 11.74 17.42 -11.49
N GLY A 41 10.76 16.52 -11.68
CA GLY A 41 10.99 15.08 -11.74
C GLY A 41 11.35 14.45 -10.39
N VAL A 42 11.08 15.13 -9.27
CA VAL A 42 11.27 14.59 -7.91
C VAL A 42 9.94 14.14 -7.31
N THR A 43 9.99 13.23 -6.34
CA THR A 43 8.82 12.84 -5.55
C THR A 43 8.71 13.81 -4.38
N PRO A 44 7.77 14.79 -4.41
CA PRO A 44 7.74 15.83 -3.39
C PRO A 44 7.18 15.28 -2.08
N ILE A 45 7.68 15.82 -0.96
CA ILE A 45 7.02 15.71 0.33
C ILE A 45 6.08 16.92 0.45
N PHE A 46 4.82 16.68 0.73
CA PHE A 46 3.83 17.75 0.86
C PHE A 46 4.10 18.57 2.11
N GLU A 47 3.84 19.88 2.06
CA GLU A 47 4.03 20.80 3.20
C GLU A 47 3.30 20.33 4.47
N ALA A 48 2.09 19.78 4.30
CA ALA A 48 1.30 19.23 5.41
C ALA A 48 1.99 18.00 6.07
N VAL A 49 2.73 17.20 5.30
CA VAL A 49 3.49 16.06 5.81
C VAL A 49 4.70 16.55 6.60
N HIS A 50 5.46 17.50 6.06
CA HIS A 50 6.60 18.10 6.77
C HIS A 50 6.19 18.71 8.12
N LYS A 51 5.10 19.48 8.15
CA LYS A 51 4.56 20.03 9.41
C LYS A 51 4.14 18.95 10.40
N ALA A 52 3.55 17.85 9.91
CA ALA A 52 3.18 16.73 10.77
C ALA A 52 4.42 16.02 11.35
N GLU A 53 5.49 15.86 10.57
CA GLU A 53 6.77 15.29 11.03
C GLU A 53 7.40 16.15 12.14
N GLU A 54 7.42 17.48 11.98
CA GLU A 54 7.92 18.41 13.00
C GLU A 54 7.13 18.30 14.31
N LEU A 55 5.80 18.25 14.22
CA LEU A 55 4.92 18.08 15.38
C LEU A 55 5.16 16.73 16.07
N LEU A 56 5.27 15.64 15.29
CA LEU A 56 5.55 14.32 15.84
C LEU A 56 6.87 14.29 16.59
N LEU A 57 7.95 14.79 15.99
CA LEU A 57 9.27 14.83 16.62
C LEU A 57 9.26 15.63 17.94
N LYS A 58 8.48 16.70 17.99
CA LYS A 58 8.38 17.56 19.18
C LYS A 58 7.53 16.94 20.29
N ASP A 59 6.41 16.32 19.94
CA ASP A 59 5.34 15.97 20.90
C ASP A 59 5.29 14.47 21.25
N GLU A 60 5.99 13.60 20.51
CA GLU A 60 5.98 12.16 20.77
C GLU A 60 6.55 11.80 22.14
N ARG A 61 5.92 10.81 22.80
CA ARG A 61 6.27 10.40 24.17
C ARG A 61 6.63 8.92 24.30
N SER A 62 6.30 8.10 23.30
CA SER A 62 6.48 6.66 23.35
C SER A 62 6.57 6.06 21.95
N LYS A 63 7.27 4.92 21.87
CA LYS A 63 7.36 4.03 20.70
C LYS A 63 6.89 2.61 21.06
N SER A 64 6.08 2.47 22.11
CA SER A 64 5.52 1.18 22.53
C SER A 64 4.63 0.58 21.44
N TYR A 65 4.36 -0.72 21.58
CA TYR A 65 3.43 -1.42 20.70
C TYR A 65 2.05 -0.74 20.66
N LEU A 66 1.49 -0.69 19.45
CA LEU A 66 0.08 -0.37 19.23
C LEU A 66 -0.78 -1.63 19.50
N SER A 67 -2.10 -1.45 19.56
CA SER A 67 -3.00 -2.60 19.51
C SER A 67 -2.91 -3.29 18.14
N ILE A 68 -3.43 -4.52 18.03
CA ILE A 68 -3.39 -5.31 16.79
C ILE A 68 -4.05 -4.55 15.63
N GLU A 69 -5.13 -3.82 15.91
CA GLU A 69 -5.84 -3.01 14.92
C GLU A 69 -5.11 -1.70 14.57
N GLY A 70 -4.06 -1.34 15.31
CA GLY A 70 -3.30 -0.10 15.15
C GLY A 70 -3.90 1.10 15.89
N ASP A 71 -3.39 2.28 15.56
CA ASP A 71 -3.70 3.51 16.28
C ASP A 71 -5.20 3.87 16.17
N PRO A 72 -5.91 4.08 17.30
CA PRO A 72 -7.34 4.33 17.29
C PRO A 72 -7.72 5.67 16.64
N LEU A 73 -6.87 6.70 16.77
CA LEU A 73 -7.10 8.00 16.14
C LEU A 73 -6.89 7.92 14.63
N TYR A 74 -5.82 7.26 14.18
CA TYR A 74 -5.55 6.99 12.78
C TYR A 74 -6.71 6.26 12.11
N ARG A 75 -7.22 5.19 12.75
CA ARG A 75 -8.38 4.43 12.25
C ARG A 75 -9.62 5.30 12.13
N LYS A 76 -9.96 6.07 13.18
CA LYS A 76 -11.12 6.96 13.19
C LYS A 76 -11.04 8.01 12.07
N LEU A 77 -9.89 8.69 11.93
CA LEU A 77 -9.71 9.73 10.92
C LEU A 77 -9.69 9.13 9.50
N SER A 78 -9.11 7.94 9.32
CA SER A 78 -9.16 7.21 8.04
C SER A 78 -10.58 6.85 7.63
N GLN A 79 -11.42 6.39 8.56
CA GLN A 79 -12.85 6.15 8.27
C GLN A 79 -13.57 7.43 7.83
N GLN A 80 -13.32 8.56 8.51
CA GLN A 80 -13.92 9.83 8.15
C GLN A 80 -13.44 10.35 6.80
N LEU A 81 -12.18 10.11 6.45
CA LEU A 81 -11.63 10.47 5.14
C LEU A 81 -12.30 9.66 4.02
N ILE A 82 -12.46 8.35 4.20
CA ILE A 82 -13.00 7.45 3.18
C ILE A 82 -14.52 7.60 3.03
N PHE A 83 -15.26 7.60 4.14
CA PHE A 83 -16.72 7.56 4.12
C PHE A 83 -17.38 8.93 4.31
N GLY A 84 -16.63 9.94 4.76
CA GLY A 84 -17.15 11.24 5.16
C GLY A 84 -17.57 11.27 6.64
N LYS A 85 -17.39 12.43 7.29
CA LYS A 85 -17.67 12.64 8.72
C LYS A 85 -19.14 12.38 9.11
N ASN A 86 -20.06 12.62 8.18
CA ASN A 86 -21.51 12.50 8.40
C ASN A 86 -22.08 11.20 7.82
N SER A 87 -21.23 10.21 7.50
CA SER A 87 -21.69 8.93 6.97
C SER A 87 -22.54 8.19 7.98
N ASN A 88 -23.74 7.79 7.57
CA ASN A 88 -24.60 6.91 8.37
C ASN A 88 -23.92 5.56 8.69
N LEU A 89 -22.98 5.10 7.87
CA LEU A 89 -22.21 3.88 8.15
C LEU A 89 -21.28 4.07 9.35
N VAL A 90 -20.60 5.22 9.42
CA VAL A 90 -19.70 5.57 10.53
C VAL A 90 -20.49 5.89 11.79
N LEU A 91 -21.53 6.75 11.68
CA LEU A 91 -22.36 7.16 12.82
C LEU A 91 -23.05 5.97 13.50
N ASN A 92 -23.51 4.99 12.71
CA ASN A 92 -24.16 3.77 13.24
C ASN A 92 -23.17 2.62 13.49
N LYS A 93 -21.85 2.88 13.52
CA LYS A 93 -20.79 1.88 13.82
C LYS A 93 -20.85 0.62 12.94
N LYS A 94 -21.21 0.78 11.66
CA LYS A 94 -21.25 -0.31 10.66
C LYS A 94 -19.91 -0.50 9.92
N VAL A 95 -18.90 0.30 10.25
CA VAL A 95 -17.56 0.25 9.64
C VAL A 95 -16.55 -0.19 10.70
N GLN A 96 -15.73 -1.17 10.35
CA GLN A 96 -14.54 -1.54 11.12
C GLN A 96 -13.29 -1.25 10.30
N SER A 97 -12.21 -0.88 10.98
CA SER A 97 -10.94 -0.57 10.33
C SER A 97 -9.77 -1.08 11.15
N ILE A 98 -8.75 -1.52 10.43
CA ILE A 98 -7.45 -1.95 10.95
C ILE A 98 -6.37 -1.20 10.17
N GLN A 99 -5.30 -0.81 10.85
CA GLN A 99 -4.13 -0.22 10.22
C GLN A 99 -3.26 -1.32 9.62
N THR A 100 -2.76 -1.12 8.40
CA THR A 100 -1.94 -2.10 7.67
C THR A 100 -0.72 -1.44 7.03
N PRO A 101 0.34 -2.20 6.71
CA PRO A 101 1.47 -1.70 5.94
C PRO A 101 1.05 -1.44 4.49
N GLY A 102 0.54 -0.22 4.24
CA GLY A 102 0.04 0.22 2.94
C GLY A 102 -1.16 -0.60 2.43
N GLY A 103 -1.52 -0.34 1.17
CA GLY A 103 -2.64 -1.02 0.50
C GLY A 103 -2.40 -2.51 0.27
N THR A 104 -1.16 -2.91 -0.07
CA THR A 104 -0.78 -4.33 -0.24
C THR A 104 -1.09 -5.14 1.02
N GLY A 105 -0.71 -4.62 2.20
CA GLY A 105 -1.01 -5.25 3.48
C GLY A 105 -2.52 -5.35 3.76
N ALA A 106 -3.28 -4.32 3.38
CA ALA A 106 -4.74 -4.33 3.52
C ALA A 106 -5.39 -5.46 2.72
N ILE A 107 -5.00 -5.60 1.44
CA ILE A 107 -5.53 -6.66 0.56
C ILE A 107 -5.11 -8.03 1.07
N LYS A 108 -3.87 -8.17 1.58
CA LYS A 108 -3.40 -9.44 2.14
C LYS A 108 -4.19 -9.87 3.37
N VAL A 109 -4.38 -8.99 4.34
CA VAL A 109 -5.17 -9.31 5.55
C VAL A 109 -6.62 -9.65 5.18
N PHE A 110 -7.21 -8.90 4.25
CA PHE A 110 -8.54 -9.22 3.73
C PHE A 110 -8.58 -10.58 3.03
N SER A 111 -7.61 -10.88 2.17
CA SER A 111 -7.52 -12.14 1.46
C SER A 111 -7.42 -13.32 2.41
N ASP A 112 -6.57 -13.24 3.43
CA ASP A 112 -6.41 -14.32 4.41
C ASP A 112 -7.69 -14.53 5.22
N PHE A 113 -8.35 -13.44 5.64
CA PHE A 113 -9.65 -13.51 6.30
C PHE A 113 -10.71 -14.19 5.42
N MET A 114 -10.78 -13.84 4.14
CA MET A 114 -11.74 -14.46 3.20
C MET A 114 -11.44 -15.95 2.99
N PHE A 115 -10.17 -16.33 2.83
CA PHE A 115 -9.78 -17.73 2.68
C PHE A 115 -10.09 -18.56 3.93
N GLU A 116 -9.88 -18.01 5.11
CA GLU A 116 -10.11 -18.73 6.37
C GLU A 116 -11.61 -18.83 6.71
N ARG A 117 -12.37 -17.74 6.52
CA ARG A 117 -13.75 -17.62 7.01
C ARG A 117 -14.80 -17.95 5.97
N PHE A 118 -14.46 -17.79 4.68
CA PHE A 118 -15.38 -18.00 3.58
C PHE A 118 -14.70 -18.76 2.42
N PRO A 119 -14.17 -19.98 2.67
CA PRO A 119 -13.32 -20.71 1.72
C PRO A 119 -13.98 -21.05 0.39
N SER A 120 -15.32 -21.05 0.32
CA SER A 120 -16.08 -21.30 -0.92
C SER A 120 -16.35 -20.03 -1.74
N SER A 121 -15.84 -18.88 -1.32
CA SER A 121 -16.05 -17.61 -2.03
C SER A 121 -15.21 -17.54 -3.30
N THR A 122 -15.76 -16.86 -4.32
CA THR A 122 -15.02 -16.51 -5.54
C THR A 122 -14.55 -15.06 -5.46
N ILE A 123 -13.26 -14.83 -5.76
CA ILE A 123 -12.70 -13.48 -5.91
C ILE A 123 -12.71 -13.15 -7.41
N TRP A 124 -13.32 -12.01 -7.76
CA TRP A 124 -13.32 -11.46 -9.11
C TRP A 124 -12.39 -10.27 -9.19
N ILE A 125 -11.49 -10.28 -10.17
CA ILE A 125 -10.57 -9.17 -10.47
C ILE A 125 -10.82 -8.67 -11.89
N SER A 126 -10.56 -7.39 -12.15
CA SER A 126 -10.72 -6.80 -13.48
C SER A 126 -9.68 -7.35 -14.47
N ASN A 127 -9.97 -7.28 -15.76
CA ASN A 127 -9.01 -7.55 -16.82
C ASN A 127 -8.86 -6.29 -17.71
N PRO A 128 -7.73 -5.54 -17.67
CA PRO A 128 -6.54 -5.79 -16.86
C PRO A 128 -6.70 -5.41 -15.37
N THR A 129 -5.71 -5.78 -14.55
CA THR A 129 -5.64 -5.49 -13.10
C THR A 129 -4.25 -4.99 -12.70
N TRP A 130 -4.10 -4.52 -11.45
CA TRP A 130 -2.79 -4.41 -10.81
C TRP A 130 -2.16 -5.80 -10.62
N GLY A 131 -0.94 -5.99 -11.12
CA GLY A 131 -0.29 -7.32 -11.18
C GLY A 131 -0.17 -8.02 -9.83
N ASN A 132 0.03 -7.29 -8.73
CA ASN A 132 0.14 -7.87 -7.41
C ASN A 132 -1.15 -8.54 -6.91
N HIS A 133 -2.32 -8.25 -7.49
CA HIS A 133 -3.55 -8.97 -7.14
C HIS A 133 -3.42 -10.48 -7.38
N LEU A 134 -2.76 -10.89 -8.46
CA LEU A 134 -2.59 -12.31 -8.80
C LEU A 134 -1.79 -13.05 -7.73
N SER A 135 -0.64 -12.48 -7.35
CA SER A 135 0.23 -13.03 -6.31
C SER A 135 -0.43 -13.06 -4.93
N ILE A 136 -1.14 -11.99 -4.54
CA ILE A 136 -1.78 -11.91 -3.21
C ILE A 136 -2.91 -12.93 -3.08
N PHE A 137 -3.78 -13.01 -4.08
CA PHE A 137 -4.91 -13.95 -4.07
C PHE A 137 -4.53 -15.37 -4.50
N LYS A 138 -3.24 -15.63 -4.77
CA LYS A 138 -2.72 -16.91 -5.27
C LYS A 138 -3.51 -17.40 -6.49
N ILE A 139 -3.90 -16.47 -7.35
CA ILE A 139 -4.53 -16.77 -8.63
C ILE A 139 -3.41 -17.37 -9.48
N LEU A 140 -3.51 -18.67 -9.74
CA LEU A 140 -2.59 -19.39 -10.61
C LEU A 140 -2.89 -18.93 -12.05
N ASP A 141 -1.84 -18.57 -12.78
CA ASP A 141 -1.87 -18.57 -14.25
C ASP A 141 -1.87 -20.03 -14.77
#